data_AF-A0A3Q9Q1U2-F1
#
_entry.id   AF-A0A3Q9Q1U2-F1
#
_cell.length_a   1.000
_cell.length_b   1.000
_cell.length_c   1.000
_cell.angle_alpha   90.00
_cell.angle_beta   90.00
_cell.angle_gamma   90.00
#
_symmetry.space_group_name_H-M   'P 1'
#
loop_
_entity.id
_entity.type
_entity.pdbx_description
1 polymer ?
#
loop_
_entity_poly.entity_id
_entity_poly.type
_entity_poly.pdbx_seq_one_letter_code
_entity_poly.pdbx_strand_id
1 'polypeptide(L)' 'MPDQIALLAQQLNEATRRGDLAGAYATLKGLRINDAARVALEAGFAVTSTQQRKPFFRQLECEIAEAARRRVDGWGLRPR' A
#
# COMPACT_ATOMS: atom_id res chain seq x y z
N MET A 1 11.43 7.63 15.81
CA MET A 1 11.26 8.10 14.42
C MET A 1 9.90 7.65 13.88
N PRO A 2 8.80 8.35 14.19
CA PRO A 2 7.46 8.00 13.69
C PRO A 2 7.12 8.56 12.29
N ASP A 3 7.85 9.57 11.79
CA ASP A 3 7.47 10.29 10.55
C ASP A 3 7.59 9.52 9.23
N GLN A 4 8.52 8.57 9.12
CA GLN A 4 8.82 7.97 7.81
C GLN A 4 7.70 7.06 7.29
N ILE A 5 7.03 6.32 8.18
CA ILE A 5 5.91 5.44 7.79
C ILE A 5 4.71 6.28 7.34
N ALA A 6 4.40 7.35 8.07
CA ALA A 6 3.31 8.26 7.73
C ALA A 6 3.56 8.96 6.38
N LEU A 7 4.79 9.39 6.12
CA LEU A 7 5.18 9.98 4.83
C LEU A 7 5.01 8.98 3.67
N LEU A 8 5.50 7.75 3.84
CA LEU A 8 5.36 6.70 2.81
C LEU A 8 3.90 6.34 2.56
N ALA A 9 3.06 6.32 3.61
CA ALA A 9 1.63 6.08 3.48
C ALA A 9 0.91 7.20 2.73
N GLN A 10 1.27 8.46 2.99
CA GLN A 10 0.77 9.60 2.21
C GLN A 10 1.19 9.51 0.74
N GLN A 11 2.45 9.20 0.47
CA GLN A 11 2.95 9.01 -0.90
C GLN A 11 2.24 7.86 -1.62
N LEU A 12 1.98 6.76 -0.91
CA LEU A 12 1.22 5.63 -1.45
C LEU A 12 -0.21 6.04 -1.81
N ASN A 13 -0.89 6.78 -0.94
CA ASN A 13 -2.25 7.28 -1.18
C ASN A 13 -2.30 8.30 -2.33
N GLU A 14 -1.32 9.18 -2.43
CA GLU A 14 -1.24 10.16 -3.51
C GLU A 14 -1.02 9.47 -4.86
N ALA A 15 -0.13 8.48 -4.91
CA ALA A 15 0.13 7.69 -6.11
C ALA A 15 -1.12 6.92 -6.57
N THR A 16 -1.83 6.24 -5.66
CA THR A 16 -3.04 5.48 -6.01
C THR A 16 -4.20 6.39 -6.41
N ARG A 17 -4.41 7.52 -5.75
CA ARG A 17 -5.42 8.52 -6.16
C ARG A 17 -5.14 9.13 -7.54
N ARG A 18 -3.86 9.24 -7.92
CA ARG A 18 -3.46 9.68 -9.27
C ARG A 18 -3.56 8.57 -10.32
N GLY A 19 -3.74 7.32 -9.91
CA GLY A 19 -3.66 6.14 -10.77
C GLY A 19 -2.23 5.80 -11.21
N ASP A 20 -1.21 6.31 -10.50
CA ASP A 20 0.19 6.01 -10.76
C ASP A 20 0.60 4.72 -10.04
N LEU A 21 0.47 3.60 -10.76
CA LEU A 21 0.82 2.29 -10.23
C LEU A 21 2.32 2.13 -10.01
N ALA A 22 3.15 2.71 -10.88
CA ALA A 22 4.60 2.60 -10.79
C ALA A 22 5.12 3.35 -9.55
N GLY A 23 4.62 4.56 -9.31
CA GLY A 23 4.88 5.32 -8.10
C GLY A 23 4.42 4.60 -6.83
N ALA A 24 3.23 3.99 -6.86
CA ALA A 24 2.70 3.24 -5.73
C ALA A 24 3.54 1.99 -5.38
N TYR A 25 4.10 1.28 -6.37
CA TYR A 25 5.01 0.17 -6.09
C TYR A 25 6.41 0.64 -5.67
N ALA A 26 6.85 1.81 -6.13
CA ALA A 26 8.13 2.38 -5.73
C ALA A 26 8.18 2.71 -4.22
N THR A 27 7.07 3.15 -3.61
CA THR A 27 7.02 3.46 -2.17
C THR A 27 7.22 2.22 -1.28
N LEU A 28 6.84 1.03 -1.77
CA LEU A 28 6.99 -0.23 -1.04
C LEU A 28 8.25 -1.00 -1.40
N LYS A 29 8.92 -0.60 -2.49
CA LYS A 29 10.12 -1.29 -3.00
C LYS A 29 11.25 -1.22 -1.97
N GLY A 30 11.85 -2.38 -1.68
CA GLY A 30 12.98 -2.48 -0.74
C GLY A 30 12.59 -2.50 0.74
N LEU A 31 11.31 -2.27 1.08
CA LEU A 31 10.84 -2.41 2.46
C LEU A 31 10.88 -3.88 2.93
N ARG A 32 11.06 -4.04 4.25
CA ARG A 32 10.80 -5.32 4.92
C ARG A 32 9.29 -5.52 5.05
N ILE A 33 8.85 -6.77 5.21
CA ILE A 33 7.41 -7.10 5.31
C ILE A 33 6.73 -6.28 6.41
N ASN A 34 7.34 -6.19 7.60
CA ASN A 34 6.76 -5.45 8.72
C ASN A 34 6.61 -3.95 8.42
N ASP A 35 7.57 -3.34 7.72
CA ASP A 35 7.51 -1.92 7.38
C ASP A 35 6.48 -1.67 6.28
N ALA A 36 6.46 -2.52 5.25
CA ALA A 36 5.45 -2.48 4.18
C ALA A 36 4.03 -2.69 4.74
N ALA A 37 3.86 -3.61 5.70
CA ALA A 37 2.59 -3.83 6.39
C ALA A 37 2.14 -2.59 7.16
N ARG A 38 3.05 -1.94 7.89
CA ARG A 38 2.75 -0.70 8.61
C ARG A 38 2.37 0.43 7.67
N VAL A 39 3.11 0.64 6.58
CA VAL A 39 2.79 1.63 5.55
C VAL A 39 1.42 1.36 4.92
N ALA A 40 1.14 0.10 4.56
CA ALA A 40 -0.13 -0.30 3.95
C ALA A 40 -1.32 -0.07 4.90
N LEU A 41 -1.18 -0.47 6.18
CA LEU A 41 -2.21 -0.25 7.20
C LEU A 41 -2.47 1.23 7.44
N GLU A 42 -1.42 2.05 7.54
CA GLU A 42 -1.53 3.50 7.70
C GLU A 42 -2.20 4.15 6.48
N ALA A 43 -1.93 3.63 5.28
CA ALA A 43 -2.58 4.03 4.03
C ALA A 43 -4.02 3.48 3.88
N GLY A 44 -4.50 2.66 4.82
CA GLY A 44 -5.87 2.12 4.86
C GLY A 44 -6.08 0.79 4.12
N PHE A 45 -5.04 0.22 3.53
CA PHE A 45 -5.09 -1.06 2.84
C PHE A 45 -5.26 -2.23 3.81
N ALA A 46 -5.80 -3.34 3.32
CA ALA A 46 -5.84 -4.56 4.09
C ALA A 46 -4.50 -5.28 3.99
N VAL A 47 -4.10 -5.90 5.09
CA VAL A 47 -2.82 -6.61 5.16
C VAL A 47 -3.08 -8.00 5.71
N THR A 48 -2.54 -9.02 5.04
CA THR A 48 -2.64 -10.39 5.54
C THR A 48 -1.63 -10.64 6.66
N SER A 49 -1.97 -11.59 7.54
CA SER A 49 -1.08 -12.08 8.58
C SER A 49 0.01 -13.05 8.08
N THR A 50 0.18 -13.22 6.76
CA THR A 50 1.17 -14.16 6.23
C THR A 50 2.59 -13.68 6.50
N GLN A 51 3.45 -14.59 6.97
CA GLN A 51 4.88 -14.30 7.20
C GLN A 51 5.72 -14.51 5.93
N GLN A 52 5.14 -15.08 4.88
CA GLN A 52 5.86 -15.34 3.64
C GLN A 52 5.91 -14.09 2.74
N ARG A 53 7.13 -13.70 2.35
CA ARG A 53 7.38 -12.46 1.58
C ARG A 53 6.61 -12.40 0.26
N LYS A 54 6.76 -13.43 -0.59
CA LYS A 54 6.12 -13.47 -1.93
C LYS A 54 4.60 -13.31 -1.89
N PRO A 55 3.84 -14.14 -1.13
CA PRO A 55 2.39 -14.02 -1.11
C PRO A 55 1.91 -12.72 -0.46
N PHE A 56 2.63 -12.20 0.55
CA PHE A 56 2.35 -10.90 1.14
C PHE A 56 2.36 -9.79 0.09
N PHE A 57 3.47 -9.63 -0.62
CA PHE A 57 3.62 -8.55 -1.61
C PHE A 57 2.67 -8.74 -2.78
N ARG A 58 2.45 -9.97 -3.26
CA ARG A 58 1.52 -10.23 -4.35
C ARG A 58 0.10 -9.77 -4.02
N GLN A 59 -0.39 -10.04 -2.81
CA GLN A 59 -1.73 -9.58 -2.43
C GLN A 59 -1.79 -8.06 -2.31
N LEU A 60 -0.81 -7.46 -1.64
CA LEU A 60 -0.74 -6.01 -1.47
C LEU A 60 -0.65 -5.30 -2.82
N GLU A 61 0.13 -5.83 -3.76
CA GLU A 61 0.25 -5.32 -5.12
C GLU A 61 -1.08 -5.38 -5.90
N CYS A 62 -1.87 -6.43 -5.70
CA CYS A 62 -3.22 -6.55 -6.28
C CYS A 62 -4.17 -5.48 -5.73
N GLU A 63 -4.19 -5.26 -4.41
CA GLU A 63 -5.03 -4.21 -3.81
C GLU A 63 -4.60 -2.83 -4.27
N ILE A 64 -3.30 -2.54 -4.30
CA ILE A 64 -2.77 -1.26 -4.79
C ILE A 64 -3.11 -1.04 -6.26
N ALA A 65 -3.03 -2.09 -7.09
CA ALA A 65 -3.44 -2.00 -8.49
C ALA A 65 -4.93 -1.68 -8.63
N GLU A 66 -5.77 -2.27 -7.79
CA GLU A 66 -7.20 -1.98 -7.79
C GLU A 66 -7.50 -0.56 -7.32
N ALA A 67 -6.85 -0.10 -6.24
CA ALA A 67 -6.94 1.28 -5.74
C ALA A 67 -6.52 2.28 -6.82
N ALA A 68 -5.38 2.05 -7.47
CA ALA A 68 -4.88 2.90 -8.55
C ALA A 68 -5.85 2.94 -9.74
N ARG A 69 -6.40 1.80 -10.16
CA ARG A 69 -7.40 1.73 -11.25
C ARG A 69 -8.67 2.51 -10.92
N ARG A 70 -9.13 2.43 -9.67
CA ARG A 70 -10.32 3.15 -9.18
C ARG A 70 -10.02 4.60 -8.78
N ARG A 71 -8.74 5.02 -8.79
CA ARG A 71 -8.25 6.33 -8.32
C ARG A 71 -8.68 6.64 -6.88
N VAL A 72 -8.59 5.64 -6.02
CA VAL A 72 -8.89 5.73 -4.59
C VAL A 72 -7.70 5.27 -3.74
N ASP A 73 -7.75 5.51 -2.44
CA ASP A 73 -6.83 4.94 -1.46
C ASP A 73 -7.35 3.61 -0.88
N GLY A 74 -6.61 3.01 0.05
CA GLY A 74 -6.99 1.75 0.68
C GLY A 74 -8.35 1.81 1.40
N TRP A 75 -8.72 2.97 1.94
CA TRP A 75 -10.04 3.19 2.54
C TRP A 75 -11.16 3.17 1.50
N GLY A 76 -10.95 3.79 0.34
CA GLY A 76 -11.91 3.81 -0.76
C GLY A 76 -12.14 2.46 -1.45
N LEU A 77 -11.30 1.46 -1.19
CA LEU A 77 -11.52 0.08 -1.66
C LEU A 77 -12.49 -0.73 -0.80
N ARG A 78 -12.74 -0.31 0.45
CA ARG A 78 -13.57 -1.10 1.36
C ARG A 78 -15.05 -1.02 0.95
N PRO A 79 -15.79 -2.15 0.96
CA PRO A 79 -17.23 -2.12 0.77
C PRO A 79 -17.86 -1.28 1.89
N ARG A 80 -18.75 -0.36 1.52
CA ARG A 80 -19.60 0.40 2.46
C ARG A 80 -20.78 -0.44 2.93
#